data_AF-A0A2U9NSU2-F1
#
_entry.id   AF-A0A2U9NSU2-F1
#
_cell.length_a   1.000
_cell.length_b   1.000
_cell.length_c   1.000
_cell.angle_alpha   90.00
_cell.angle_beta   90.00
_cell.angle_gamma   90.00
#
_symmetry.space_group_name_H-M   'P 1'
#
loop_
_entity.id
_entity.type
_entity.pdbx_description
1 polymer ?
#
loop_
_entity_poly.entity_id
_entity_poly.type
_entity_poly.pdbx_seq_one_letter_code
_entity_poly.pdbx_strand_id
1 'polypeptide(L)'
;MLLLITLNFKLNLWLILFKPYNDDPFVGHLATPITSSAVTRAILKNLPAYRFGLTPLLRGLEIGLAHGYFLIGPFFKLGPLRNSDIALFAGFLSTIGLILILTLGLTIYGAAVFGQEKNQSVENLNNLQTKKAWDQFKGGFFVGACGSAGFAFICLSSIPSFTLN
;
A
#
# COMPACT_ATOMS: atom_id res chain seq x y z
N MET A 1 -48.36 12.06 -12.63
CA MET A 1 -47.20 12.85 -13.10
C MET A 1 -46.00 12.74 -12.15
N LEU A 2 -46.16 12.99 -10.84
CA LEU A 2 -45.07 12.93 -9.86
C LEU A 2 -44.38 11.55 -9.73
N LEU A 3 -45.15 10.45 -9.80
CA LEU A 3 -44.63 9.07 -9.72
C LEU A 3 -43.74 8.67 -10.92
N LEU A 4 -44.03 9.24 -12.10
CA LEU A 4 -43.30 8.96 -13.35
C LEU A 4 -41.97 9.72 -13.41
N ILE A 5 -41.91 10.90 -12.76
CA ILE A 5 -40.70 11.71 -12.60
C ILE A 5 -39.74 11.06 -11.60
N THR A 6 -40.24 10.58 -10.45
CA THR A 6 -39.39 9.88 -9.47
C THR A 6 -38.88 8.55 -10.01
N LEU A 7 -39.66 7.82 -10.81
CA LEU A 7 -39.21 6.58 -11.44
C LEU A 7 -38.14 6.83 -12.51
N ASN A 8 -38.34 7.82 -13.41
CA ASN A 8 -37.34 8.20 -14.41
C ASN A 8 -36.06 8.74 -13.77
N PHE A 9 -36.18 9.54 -12.71
CA PHE A 9 -35.02 10.04 -11.98
C PHE A 9 -34.23 8.90 -11.33
N LYS A 10 -34.92 7.93 -10.71
CA LYS A 10 -34.28 6.76 -10.11
C LYS A 10 -33.63 5.84 -11.14
N LEU A 11 -34.27 5.66 -12.32
CA LEU A 11 -33.75 4.84 -13.41
C LEU A 11 -32.51 5.49 -14.07
N ASN A 12 -32.56 6.79 -14.35
CA ASN A 12 -31.42 7.54 -14.87
C ASN A 12 -30.27 7.58 -13.86
N LEU A 13 -30.57 7.73 -12.57
CA LEU A 13 -29.56 7.66 -11.53
C LEU A 13 -28.90 6.28 -11.49
N TRP A 14 -29.66 5.20 -11.63
CA TRP A 14 -29.13 3.83 -11.66
C TRP A 14 -28.24 3.57 -12.88
N LEU A 15 -28.64 4.05 -14.07
CA LEU A 15 -27.86 3.96 -15.32
C LEU A 15 -26.59 4.85 -15.32
N ILE A 16 -26.59 5.95 -14.59
CA ILE A 16 -25.40 6.81 -14.42
C ILE A 16 -24.42 6.22 -13.41
N LEU A 17 -24.93 5.52 -12.39
CA LEU A 17 -24.15 5.01 -11.27
C LEU A 17 -23.45 3.67 -11.55
N PHE A 18 -24.03 2.84 -12.44
CA PHE A 18 -23.49 1.52 -12.80
C PHE A 18 -23.30 1.45 -14.32
N LYS A 19 -22.06 1.64 -14.77
CA LYS A 19 -21.68 1.50 -16.18
C LYS A 19 -20.73 0.33 -16.38
N PRO A 20 -20.73 -0.32 -17.54
CA PRO A 20 -19.65 -1.25 -17.89
C PRO A 20 -18.33 -0.50 -17.83
N TYR A 21 -17.31 -1.12 -17.22
CA TYR A 21 -16.00 -0.49 -17.11
C TYR A 21 -15.39 -0.31 -18.49
N ASN A 22 -14.87 0.89 -18.78
CA ASN A 22 -14.29 1.24 -20.08
C ASN A 22 -15.27 1.12 -21.27
N ASP A 23 -16.57 1.27 -21.00
CA ASP A 23 -17.65 1.20 -22.01
C ASP A 23 -17.75 -0.16 -22.74
N ASP A 24 -17.13 -1.22 -22.21
CA ASP A 24 -17.12 -2.55 -22.80
C ASP A 24 -17.89 -3.56 -21.91
N PRO A 25 -19.07 -4.04 -22.35
CA PRO A 25 -19.95 -4.89 -21.54
C PRO A 25 -19.46 -6.33 -21.38
N PHE A 26 -18.43 -6.75 -22.12
CA PHE A 26 -17.86 -8.10 -22.01
C PHE A 26 -16.75 -8.20 -20.95
N VAL A 27 -16.29 -7.06 -20.43
CA VAL A 27 -15.32 -7.01 -19.35
C VAL A 27 -16.06 -7.20 -18.02
N GLY A 28 -15.61 -8.18 -17.21
CA GLY A 28 -16.17 -8.49 -15.90
C GLY A 28 -15.89 -7.44 -14.81
N HIS A 29 -15.95 -6.14 -15.14
CA HIS A 29 -15.73 -5.04 -14.21
C HIS A 29 -16.78 -3.92 -14.42
N LEU A 30 -17.25 -3.34 -13.31
CA LEU A 30 -18.27 -2.30 -13.30
C LEU A 30 -17.65 -0.97 -12.84
N ALA A 31 -17.92 0.09 -13.59
CA ALA A 31 -17.68 1.46 -13.17
C ALA A 31 -18.78 1.86 -12.19
N THR A 32 -18.39 1.99 -10.92
CA THR A 32 -19.23 2.37 -9.79
C THR A 32 -18.68 3.66 -9.19
N PRO A 33 -19.46 4.45 -8.43
CA PRO A 33 -18.96 5.62 -7.70
C PRO A 33 -17.82 5.28 -6.72
N ILE A 34 -17.67 4.02 -6.31
CA ILE A 34 -16.53 3.57 -5.50
C ILE A 34 -15.30 3.34 -6.39
N THR A 35 -15.45 2.70 -7.55
CA THR A 35 -14.34 2.29 -8.42
C THR A 35 -13.88 3.38 -9.39
N SER A 36 -14.77 4.25 -9.86
CA SER A 36 -14.51 5.24 -10.93
C SER A 36 -14.81 6.69 -10.55
N SER A 37 -14.98 7.02 -9.27
CA SER A 37 -15.10 8.44 -8.89
C SER A 37 -13.81 9.22 -9.11
N ALA A 38 -13.94 10.53 -9.34
CA ALA A 38 -12.80 11.43 -9.46
C ALA A 38 -11.90 11.40 -8.21
N VAL A 39 -12.50 11.24 -7.02
CA VAL A 39 -11.78 11.13 -5.74
C VAL A 39 -10.97 9.84 -5.68
N THR A 40 -11.60 8.68 -5.92
CA THR A 40 -10.88 7.39 -5.90
C THR A 40 -9.76 7.37 -6.94
N ARG A 41 -10.01 7.87 -8.15
CA ARG A 41 -9.01 7.94 -9.22
C ARG A 41 -7.86 8.89 -8.86
N ALA A 42 -8.14 10.04 -8.25
CA ALA A 42 -7.11 10.98 -7.81
C ALA A 42 -6.25 10.41 -6.68
N ILE A 43 -6.86 9.73 -5.70
CA ILE A 43 -6.14 9.06 -4.61
C ILE A 43 -5.26 7.95 -5.17
N LEU A 44 -5.82 7.02 -5.94
CA LEU A 44 -5.07 5.87 -6.48
C LEU A 44 -3.94 6.31 -7.42
N LYS A 45 -4.14 7.33 -8.26
CA LYS A 45 -3.09 7.84 -9.14
C LYS A 45 -1.90 8.44 -8.36
N ASN A 46 -2.16 8.95 -7.17
CA ASN A 46 -1.14 9.55 -6.32
C ASN A 46 -0.48 8.56 -5.35
N LEU A 47 -1.02 7.34 -5.19
CA LEU A 47 -0.38 6.32 -4.35
C LEU A 47 0.99 5.92 -4.91
N PRO A 48 1.98 5.64 -4.04
CA PRO A 48 3.34 5.27 -4.45
C PRO A 48 3.41 4.07 -5.40
N ALA A 49 2.44 3.16 -5.32
CA ALA A 49 2.36 2.01 -6.21
C ALA A 49 2.11 2.40 -7.68
N TYR A 50 1.26 3.42 -7.92
CA TYR A 50 0.77 3.80 -9.24
C TYR A 50 1.26 5.17 -9.71
N ARG A 51 2.01 5.89 -8.87
CA ARG A 51 2.55 7.21 -9.22
C ARG A 51 3.54 7.10 -10.38
N PHE A 52 3.30 7.88 -11.42
CA PHE A 52 4.17 7.99 -12.59
C PHE A 52 5.51 8.66 -12.23
N GLY A 53 6.60 8.21 -12.86
CA GLY A 53 7.92 8.83 -12.73
C GLY A 53 8.74 8.44 -11.49
N LEU A 54 8.24 7.54 -10.63
CA LEU A 54 9.02 7.03 -9.51
C LEU A 54 9.84 5.79 -9.90
N THR A 55 11.12 5.81 -9.51
CA THR A 55 12.00 4.63 -9.59
C THR A 55 11.45 3.51 -8.70
N PRO A 56 11.66 2.24 -9.07
CA PRO A 56 11.18 1.09 -8.28
C PRO A 56 11.64 1.12 -6.82
N LEU A 57 12.85 1.63 -6.56
CA LEU A 57 13.41 1.80 -5.23
C LEU A 57 12.61 2.80 -4.38
N LEU A 58 12.29 3.98 -4.92
CA LEU A 58 11.52 5.00 -4.19
C LEU A 58 10.11 4.50 -3.85
N ARG A 59 9.48 3.76 -4.78
CA ARG A 59 8.16 3.17 -4.53
C ARG A 59 8.21 2.18 -3.37
N GLY A 60 9.19 1.27 -3.38
CA GLY A 60 9.40 0.33 -2.28
C GLY A 60 9.67 1.05 -0.96
N LEU A 61 10.47 2.11 -1.00
CA LEU A 61 10.82 2.91 0.18
C LEU A 61 9.60 3.62 0.80
N GLU A 62 8.77 4.30 0.00
CA GLU A 62 7.57 4.98 0.51
C GLU A 62 6.56 3.99 1.11
N ILE A 63 6.40 2.82 0.47
CA ILE A 63 5.55 1.74 1.00
C ILE A 63 6.14 1.19 2.30
N GLY A 64 7.45 0.93 2.33
CA GLY A 64 8.16 0.47 3.52
C GLY A 64 8.02 1.45 4.68
N LEU A 65 8.21 2.75 4.43
CA LEU A 65 8.06 3.81 5.43
C LEU A 65 6.64 3.84 6.04
N ALA A 66 5.60 3.69 5.23
CA ALA A 66 4.23 3.66 5.73
C ALA A 66 3.96 2.40 6.58
N HIS A 67 4.40 1.23 6.11
CA HIS A 67 4.11 -0.04 6.77
C HIS A 67 4.93 -0.23 8.06
N GLY A 68 6.22 0.11 8.06
CA GLY A 68 7.06 -0.01 9.26
C GLY A 68 6.61 0.93 10.39
N TYR A 69 6.11 2.12 10.05
CA TYR A 69 5.54 3.04 11.04
C TYR A 69 4.24 2.53 11.64
N PHE A 70 3.34 1.98 10.83
CA PHE A 70 2.04 1.49 11.30
C PHE A 70 2.15 0.21 12.14
N LEU A 71 3.00 -0.73 11.72
CA LEU A 71 3.05 -2.07 12.31
C LEU A 71 3.53 -2.10 13.76
N ILE A 72 4.29 -1.10 14.21
CA ILE A 72 4.77 -1.02 15.60
C ILE A 72 3.63 -0.84 16.61
N GLY A 73 2.54 -0.16 16.22
CA GLY A 73 1.41 0.16 17.08
C GLY A 73 0.76 -1.06 17.75
N PRO A 74 0.28 -2.06 16.98
CA PRO A 74 -0.33 -3.25 17.56
C PRO A 74 0.66 -4.06 18.40
N PHE A 75 1.92 -4.20 17.98
CA PHE A 75 2.90 -4.97 18.77
C PHE A 75 3.27 -4.30 20.09
N PHE A 76 3.30 -2.97 20.13
CA PHE A 76 3.56 -2.23 21.35
C PHE A 76 2.37 -2.26 22.33
N LYS A 77 1.14 -2.02 21.85
CA LYS A 77 -0.05 -1.89 22.72
C LYS A 77 -0.75 -3.21 23.03
N LEU A 78 -0.75 -4.15 22.10
CA LEU A 78 -1.45 -5.44 22.19
C LEU A 78 -0.48 -6.62 22.32
N GLY A 79 0.82 -6.35 22.46
CA GLY A 79 1.84 -7.37 22.64
C GLY A 79 1.76 -8.07 24.02
N PRO A 80 2.32 -9.28 24.13
CA PRO A 80 2.32 -10.04 25.39
C PRO A 80 3.10 -9.34 26.51
N LEU A 81 4.10 -8.53 26.14
CA LEU A 81 4.97 -7.79 27.05
C LEU A 81 4.52 -6.33 27.25
N ARG A 82 3.27 -5.97 26.94
CA ARG A 82 2.79 -4.58 26.98
C ARG A 82 2.84 -3.89 28.35
N ASN A 83 2.84 -4.66 29.44
CA ASN A 83 2.81 -4.14 30.82
C ASN A 83 4.21 -4.08 31.46
N SER A 84 5.28 -4.35 30.72
CA SER A 84 6.64 -4.30 31.24
C SER A 84 7.39 -3.07 30.71
N ASP A 85 8.46 -2.70 31.41
CA ASP A 85 9.31 -1.55 31.04
C ASP A 85 10.02 -1.76 29.69
N ILE A 86 10.06 -3.01 29.21
CA ILE A 86 10.63 -3.40 27.91
C ILE A 86 9.58 -3.55 26.79
N ALA A 87 8.34 -3.13 27.00
CA ALA A 87 7.24 -3.25 26.02
C ALA A 87 7.60 -2.66 24.65
N LEU A 88 8.27 -1.51 24.65
CA LEU A 88 8.64 -0.77 23.44
C LEU A 88 9.71 -1.52 22.63
N PHE A 89 10.71 -2.08 23.31
CA PHE A 89 11.76 -2.89 22.69
C PHE A 89 11.22 -4.22 22.14
N ALA A 90 10.34 -4.89 22.90
CA ALA A 90 9.67 -6.11 22.45
C ALA A 90 8.80 -5.87 21.20
N GLY A 91 8.05 -4.76 21.19
CA GLY A 91 7.22 -4.38 20.05
C GLY A 91 8.04 -4.07 18.79
N PHE A 92 9.18 -3.39 18.96
CA PHE A 92 10.11 -3.10 17.87
C PHE A 92 10.74 -4.35 17.26
N LEU A 93 11.24 -5.28 18.09
CA LEU A 93 11.81 -6.54 17.62
C LEU A 93 10.78 -7.40 16.87
N SER A 94 9.55 -7.48 17.38
CA SER A 94 8.46 -8.18 16.70
C SER A 94 8.13 -7.55 15.35
N THR A 95 8.17 -6.22 15.26
CA THR A 95 7.92 -5.49 14.01
C THR A 95 9.01 -5.77 12.97
N ILE A 96 10.29 -5.77 13.36
CA ILE A 96 11.40 -6.16 12.47
C ILE A 96 11.24 -7.61 12.01
N GLY A 97 10.90 -8.53 12.93
CA GLY A 97 10.64 -9.93 12.59
C GLY A 97 9.55 -10.07 11.52
N LEU A 98 8.45 -9.32 11.66
CA LEU A 98 7.39 -9.29 10.66
C LEU A 98 7.87 -8.70 9.32
N ILE A 99 8.63 -7.61 9.34
CA ILE A 99 9.21 -6.99 8.12
C ILE A 99 10.11 -7.97 7.37
N LEU A 100 10.91 -8.77 8.10
CA LEU A 100 11.74 -9.82 7.50
C LEU A 100 10.90 -10.89 6.80
N ILE A 101 9.82 -11.35 7.43
CA ILE A 101 8.89 -12.32 6.82
C ILE A 101 8.26 -11.74 5.55
N LEU A 102 7.79 -10.49 5.59
CA LEU A 102 7.23 -9.82 4.41
C LEU A 102 8.26 -9.69 3.29
N THR A 103 9.48 -9.26 3.62
CA THR A 103 10.59 -9.10 2.67
C THR A 103 10.95 -10.44 2.04
N LEU A 104 10.93 -11.52 2.82
CA LEU A 104 11.14 -12.88 2.31
C LEU A 104 10.01 -13.29 1.35
N GLY A 105 8.74 -13.04 1.70
CA GLY A 105 7.61 -13.26 0.79
C GLY A 105 7.75 -12.51 -0.54
N LEU A 106 8.19 -11.24 -0.48
CA LEU A 106 8.51 -10.41 -1.64
C LEU A 106 9.64 -11.01 -2.49
N THR A 107 10.68 -11.59 -1.87
CA THR A 107 11.77 -12.26 -2.59
C THR A 107 11.31 -13.51 -3.33
N ILE A 108 10.52 -14.37 -2.68
CA ILE A 108 9.98 -15.59 -3.29
C ILE A 108 9.06 -15.23 -4.45
N TYR A 109 8.18 -14.24 -4.26
CA TYR A 109 7.30 -13.74 -5.32
C TYR A 109 8.11 -13.25 -6.53
N GLY A 110 9.15 -12.45 -6.29
CA GLY A 110 10.02 -11.95 -7.36
C GLY A 110 10.71 -13.07 -8.14
N ALA A 111 11.18 -14.10 -7.44
CA ALA A 111 11.81 -15.26 -8.05
C ALA A 111 10.84 -16.12 -8.88
N ALA A 112 9.63 -16.35 -8.37
CA ALA A 112 8.63 -17.18 -9.03
C ALA A 112 7.97 -16.50 -10.23
N VAL A 113 7.66 -15.20 -10.13
CA VAL A 113 6.91 -14.46 -11.16
C VAL A 113 7.81 -13.93 -12.27
N PHE A 114 9.02 -13.47 -11.95
CA PHE A 114 9.94 -12.87 -12.92
C PHE A 114 11.11 -13.80 -13.31
N GLY A 115 11.01 -15.09 -12.99
CA GLY A 115 12.03 -16.11 -13.28
C GLY A 115 12.19 -16.46 -14.76
N GLN A 116 11.24 -16.09 -15.62
CA GLN A 116 11.37 -16.19 -17.07
C GLN A 116 11.42 -14.79 -17.66
N GLU A 117 12.55 -14.46 -18.31
CA GLU A 117 12.68 -13.23 -19.08
C GLU A 117 11.67 -13.23 -20.23
N LYS A 118 10.48 -12.69 -19.97
CA LYS A 118 9.52 -12.40 -21.01
C LYS A 118 10.11 -11.23 -21.80
N ASN A 119 10.73 -11.53 -22.95
CA ASN A 119 11.24 -10.56 -23.91
C ASN A 119 10.24 -9.41 -24.08
N GLN A 120 10.52 -8.23 -23.51
CA GLN A 120 9.67 -7.05 -23.70
C GLN A 120 10.53 -5.80 -23.87
N SER A 121 10.58 -5.38 -25.14
CA SER A 121 10.54 -4.02 -25.68
C SER A 121 10.98 -2.87 -24.75
N VAL A 122 11.99 -2.15 -25.23
CA VAL A 122 12.75 -1.03 -24.65
C VAL A 122 11.92 0.19 -24.17
N GLU A 123 10.59 0.19 -24.29
CA GLU A 123 9.76 1.39 -24.01
C GLU A 123 9.32 1.57 -22.54
N ASN A 124 9.50 0.59 -21.65
CA ASN A 124 8.98 0.66 -20.27
C ASN A 124 10.07 0.53 -19.19
N LEU A 125 11.01 1.49 -19.13
CA LEU A 125 12.03 1.57 -18.07
C LEU A 125 11.45 1.83 -16.65
N ASN A 126 10.16 2.19 -16.55
CA ASN A 126 9.43 2.38 -15.30
C ASN A 126 8.59 1.16 -14.85
N ASN A 127 8.73 0.02 -15.53
CA ASN A 127 7.91 -1.15 -15.23
C ASN A 127 8.40 -1.84 -13.94
N LEU A 128 7.56 -1.83 -12.90
CA LEU A 128 7.75 -2.60 -11.68
C LEU A 128 7.78 -4.12 -11.93
N GLN A 129 7.30 -4.56 -13.09
CA GLN A 129 7.16 -5.97 -13.47
C GLN A 129 8.42 -6.57 -14.13
N THR A 130 9.61 -6.12 -13.73
CA THR A 130 10.87 -6.73 -14.16
C THR A 130 11.64 -7.23 -12.94
N LYS A 131 12.41 -8.31 -13.10
CA LYS A 131 13.21 -8.89 -12.01
C LYS A 131 14.13 -7.85 -11.36
N LYS A 132 14.81 -7.04 -12.18
CA LYS A 132 15.72 -5.97 -11.73
C LYS A 132 15.00 -4.86 -10.96
N ALA A 133 13.82 -4.43 -11.42
CA ALA A 133 13.01 -3.43 -10.71
C ALA A 133 12.47 -3.98 -9.39
N TRP A 134 12.05 -5.24 -9.36
CA TRP A 134 11.55 -5.91 -8.16
C TRP A 134 12.64 -6.08 -7.10
N ASP A 135 13.88 -6.38 -7.51
CA ASP A 135 15.03 -6.44 -6.61
C ASP A 135 15.37 -5.07 -5.99
N GLN A 136 15.17 -3.97 -6.70
CA GLN A 136 15.31 -2.62 -6.15
C GLN A 136 14.13 -2.27 -5.22
N PHE A 137 12.92 -2.71 -5.58
CA PHE A 137 11.71 -2.50 -4.79
C PHE A 137 11.80 -3.17 -3.42
N LYS A 138 12.18 -4.45 -3.36
CA LYS A 138 12.35 -5.18 -2.08
C LYS A 138 13.40 -4.51 -1.17
N GLY A 139 14.48 -3.98 -1.76
CA GLY A 139 15.54 -3.29 -1.02
C GLY A 139 15.03 -1.98 -0.43
N GLY A 140 14.29 -1.20 -1.23
CA GLY A 140 13.60 0.01 -0.76
C GLY A 140 12.61 -0.29 0.37
N PHE A 141 11.79 -1.35 0.22
CA PHE A 141 10.82 -1.77 1.23
C PHE A 141 11.50 -2.12 2.56
N PHE A 142 12.55 -2.94 2.53
CA PHE A 142 13.26 -3.35 3.75
C PHE A 142 13.89 -2.16 4.47
N VAL A 143 14.63 -1.30 3.74
CA VAL A 143 15.28 -0.13 4.33
C VAL A 143 14.26 0.87 4.86
N GLY A 144 13.18 1.14 4.11
CA GLY A 144 12.12 2.04 4.53
C GLY A 144 11.34 1.51 5.74
N ALA A 145 11.05 0.22 5.78
CA ALA A 145 10.31 -0.39 6.89
C ALA A 145 11.14 -0.43 8.18
N CYS A 146 12.42 -0.80 8.10
CA CYS A 146 13.32 -0.76 9.26
C CYS A 146 13.55 0.68 9.75
N GLY A 147 13.73 1.64 8.83
CA GLY A 147 13.93 3.05 9.16
C GLY A 147 12.72 3.69 9.84
N SER A 148 11.51 3.43 9.32
CA SER A 148 10.27 3.94 9.92
C SER A 148 9.89 3.27 11.24
N ALA A 149 10.19 1.98 11.41
CA ALA A 149 10.03 1.31 12.70
C ALA A 149 10.96 1.92 13.77
N GLY A 150 12.20 2.25 13.39
CA GLY A 150 13.14 2.97 14.26
C GLY A 150 12.69 4.40 14.56
N PHE A 151 12.15 5.11 13.57
CA PHE A 151 11.57 6.43 13.77
C PHE A 151 10.39 6.39 14.75
N ALA A 152 9.47 5.44 14.59
CA ALA A 152 8.37 5.26 15.51
C ALA A 152 8.84 4.90 16.92
N PHE A 153 9.86 4.05 17.05
CA PHE A 153 10.50 3.74 18.33
C PHE A 153 10.98 5.01 19.04
N ILE A 154 11.68 5.90 18.33
CA ILE A 154 12.16 7.17 18.87
C ILE A 154 10.98 8.07 19.26
N CYS A 155 9.99 8.24 18.38
CA CYS A 155 8.82 9.04 18.68
C CYS A 155 8.11 8.54 19.95
N LEU A 156 7.87 7.23 20.08
CA LEU A 156 7.21 6.66 21.25
C LEU A 156 8.07 6.73 22.51
N SER A 157 9.39 6.60 22.38
CA SER A 157 10.32 6.75 23.50
C SER A 157 10.39 8.19 24.02
N SER A 158 10.15 9.19 23.16
CA SER A 158 10.18 10.61 23.54
C SER A 158 8.83 11.15 24.03
N ILE A 159 7.70 10.47 23.76
CA ILE A 159 6.38 10.86 24.29
C ILE A 159 6.34 11.02 25.82
N PRO A 160 6.94 10.14 26.67
CA PRO A 160 6.94 10.37 28.11
C PRO A 160 7.62 11.69 28.53
N SER A 161 8.56 12.21 27.75
CA SER A 161 9.18 13.52 27.98
C SER A 161 8.36 14.71 27.45
N PHE A 162 7.46 14.52 26.48
CA PHE A 162 6.65 15.62 25.91
C PHE A 162 5.40 15.94 26.74
N THR A 163 4.89 15.00 27.53
CA THR A 163 3.68 15.19 28.36
C THR A 163 3.96 15.66 29.78
N LEU A 164 5.23 15.84 30.17
CA LEU A 164 5.65 16.25 31.52
C LEU A 164 6.17 17.71 31.58
N ASN A 165 5.64 18.59 30.75
CA ASN A 165 5.88 20.03 30.86
C ASN A 165 4.57 20.82 30.77
#